data_AF-A0AAU0VQN2-F1
#
_entry.id   AF-A0AAU0VQN2-F1
#
_cell.length_a   1.000
_cell.length_b   1.000
_cell.length_c   1.000
_cell.angle_alpha   90.00
_cell.angle_beta   90.00
_cell.angle_gamma   90.00
#
_symmetry.space_group_name_H-M   'P 1'
#
loop_
_entity.id
_entity.type
_entity.pdbx_description
1 polymer ?
#
loop_
_entity_poly.entity_id
_entity_poly.type
_entity_poly.pdbx_seq_one_letter_code
_entity_poly.pdbx_strand_id
1 'polypeptide(L)'
;MSTLYARHKRTTLVIATAVAAGALLSTGLSSSASAEATAKPSAGAPTLLSASARTTLIQQAQSDAPETAQRIGLGAKEKLVARDVVKDVDGTVHTRYERTYAGLPVLGGDLVVHTAKSGKAEGVTKATKSAIKVASLKPQITPAKAEKQAVGAAKTLGSAKTEADGARKVIWAGSGKPVLAYETIVGGFQDDGTPNQLHVITDAATGKKLYEYQGIETGTGKTLYSGTVSLNTTLSGSTYQLSDGTRGGHKTYNKSHTTSSTQGTLFTDADDVWGTGTASSSTTDQTAAADAAYGAQATWDFYKNTFGRSGIKNNGVGAYSRVHYGNQYVNAFWDDSCFCMTYGDGSGNNHPLTSLDVAGHEMSHGVTSNTAGLNYSGESGGLNEATSDIFGTGVEFYANSASDPGDYLIGEKININGDGTPLRYMDKPSKDGGSADYWSSSVGNLDVHYSSGVANHFFYLLSEGSGAKTINGVSYNSPTSNGSTVTGIGRAKALQIWYKALTTYMTSTTNYKAARTATLNAASALYGSGSAEYNAVAAAWSGVNVN
;
A
#
# COMPACT_ATOMS: atom_id res chain seq x y z
N MET A 1 -23.84 -47.97 -47.93
CA MET A 1 -23.08 -46.74 -48.23
C MET A 1 -23.18 -45.83 -47.02
N SER A 2 -22.03 -45.60 -46.39
CA SER A 2 -21.71 -44.56 -45.40
C SER A 2 -21.80 -43.16 -46.07
N THR A 3 -21.69 -41.98 -45.47
CA THR A 3 -20.85 -41.39 -44.40
C THR A 3 -21.30 -39.90 -44.37
N LEU A 4 -21.39 -39.13 -43.28
CA LEU A 4 -20.36 -38.28 -42.66
C LEU A 4 -21.10 -37.17 -41.87
N TYR A 5 -20.70 -36.89 -40.62
CA TYR A 5 -20.19 -35.58 -40.18
C TYR A 5 -19.79 -35.66 -38.70
N ALA A 6 -18.58 -35.16 -38.43
CA ALA A 6 -17.82 -35.36 -37.20
C ALA A 6 -18.30 -34.51 -36.02
N ARG A 7 -18.26 -35.09 -34.80
CA ARG A 7 -18.37 -34.41 -33.51
C ARG A 7 -16.98 -34.27 -32.90
N HIS A 8 -16.54 -33.04 -32.64
CA HIS A 8 -15.42 -32.78 -31.71
C HIS A 8 -15.94 -32.72 -30.26
N LYS A 9 -15.37 -33.56 -29.41
CA LYS A 9 -15.61 -33.64 -27.97
C LYS A 9 -14.87 -32.50 -27.26
N ARG A 10 -15.57 -31.80 -26.36
CA ARG A 10 -14.95 -30.95 -25.31
C ARG A 10 -14.63 -31.85 -24.11
N THR A 11 -13.37 -31.84 -23.69
CA THR A 11 -12.89 -32.55 -22.50
C THR A 11 -12.91 -31.59 -21.31
N THR A 12 -13.73 -31.92 -20.32
CA THR A 12 -13.73 -31.36 -18.97
C THR A 12 -12.47 -31.84 -18.25
N LEU A 13 -11.65 -30.92 -17.72
CA LEU A 13 -10.52 -31.30 -16.86
C LEU A 13 -10.89 -31.03 -15.40
N VAL A 14 -10.92 -32.13 -14.64
CA VAL A 14 -11.15 -32.22 -13.20
C VAL A 14 -9.89 -31.76 -12.47
N ILE A 15 -10.06 -30.89 -11.48
CA ILE A 15 -9.01 -30.43 -10.55
C ILE A 15 -8.70 -31.59 -9.59
N ALA A 16 -7.45 -32.09 -9.62
CA ALA A 16 -6.95 -33.07 -8.68
C ALA A 16 -5.99 -32.42 -7.67
N THR A 17 -6.36 -32.48 -6.39
CA THR A 17 -5.51 -32.27 -5.22
C THR A 17 -4.41 -33.31 -5.15
N ALA A 18 -3.15 -32.90 -5.02
CA ALA A 18 -2.03 -33.81 -4.76
C ALA A 18 -1.27 -33.41 -3.48
N VAL A 19 -1.28 -34.36 -2.54
CA VAL A 19 -0.47 -34.44 -1.32
C VAL A 19 0.95 -34.85 -1.70
N ALA A 20 1.97 -34.13 -1.22
CA ALA A 20 3.37 -34.49 -1.44
C ALA A 20 3.91 -35.32 -0.27
N ALA A 21 4.28 -36.57 -0.55
CA ALA A 21 5.17 -37.39 0.25
C ALA A 21 6.43 -37.69 -0.59
N GLY A 22 7.61 -37.55 0.02
CA GLY A 22 8.89 -37.54 -0.68
C GLY A 22 9.47 -38.91 -1.05
N ALA A 23 10.48 -38.88 -1.92
CA ALA A 23 11.65 -39.75 -1.86
C ALA A 23 12.74 -39.20 -2.78
N LEU A 24 13.94 -39.03 -2.23
CA LEU A 24 15.20 -38.82 -2.95
C LEU A 24 15.57 -40.07 -3.74
N LEU A 25 15.98 -39.91 -5.01
CA LEU A 25 16.89 -40.84 -5.69
C LEU A 25 17.76 -40.05 -6.68
N SER A 26 19.06 -40.09 -6.42
CA SER A 26 20.14 -39.53 -7.22
C SER A 26 20.50 -40.45 -8.39
N THR A 27 20.65 -39.89 -9.59
CA THR A 27 21.58 -40.42 -10.61
C THR A 27 22.19 -39.24 -11.35
N GLY A 28 23.51 -39.11 -11.23
CA GLY A 28 24.29 -38.08 -11.89
C GLY A 28 24.47 -38.35 -13.38
N LEU A 29 24.63 -37.27 -14.13
CA LEU A 29 25.26 -37.26 -15.44
C LEU A 29 26.11 -35.99 -15.54
N SER A 30 27.38 -36.22 -15.76
CA SER A 30 28.46 -35.26 -15.84
C SER A 30 28.35 -34.42 -17.12
N SER A 31 28.34 -33.10 -16.99
CA SER A 31 28.71 -32.21 -18.08
C SER A 31 29.69 -31.16 -17.56
N SER A 32 30.90 -31.23 -18.11
CA SER A 32 32.00 -30.32 -17.92
C SER A 32 31.69 -28.98 -18.58
N ALA A 33 31.14 -28.05 -17.81
CA ALA A 33 31.24 -26.63 -18.09
C ALA A 33 32.25 -26.05 -17.11
N SER A 34 33.29 -25.41 -17.63
CA SER A 34 34.23 -24.62 -16.83
C SER A 34 33.46 -23.46 -16.20
N ALA A 35 32.89 -23.72 -15.02
CA ALA A 35 32.37 -22.69 -14.15
C ALA A 35 33.57 -21.88 -13.67
N GLU A 36 33.59 -20.60 -14.02
CA GLU A 36 34.31 -19.61 -13.24
C GLU A 36 33.89 -19.83 -11.78
N ALA A 37 34.85 -20.21 -10.94
CA ALA A 37 34.59 -20.52 -9.55
C ALA A 37 34.03 -19.25 -8.88
N THR A 38 32.70 -19.16 -8.76
CA THR A 38 32.06 -18.17 -7.90
C THR A 38 32.70 -18.30 -6.54
N ALA A 39 33.43 -17.26 -6.12
CA ALA A 39 34.16 -17.28 -4.88
C ALA A 39 33.25 -17.77 -3.75
N LYS A 40 33.68 -18.80 -3.02
CA LYS A 40 32.96 -19.26 -1.81
C LYS A 40 32.71 -18.03 -0.93
N PRO A 41 31.46 -17.81 -0.44
CA PRO A 41 31.19 -16.72 0.47
C PRO A 41 32.19 -16.73 1.62
N SER A 42 32.69 -15.55 1.99
CA SER A 42 33.57 -15.41 3.16
C SER A 42 32.91 -16.01 4.40
N ALA A 43 33.71 -16.56 5.31
CA ALA A 43 33.22 -17.18 6.55
C ALA A 43 32.31 -16.24 7.37
N GLY A 44 32.63 -14.94 7.38
CA GLY A 44 31.84 -13.87 8.02
C GLY A 44 30.83 -13.18 7.09
N ALA A 45 30.44 -13.81 5.98
CA ALA A 45 29.34 -13.30 5.17
C ALA A 45 27.99 -13.73 5.78
N PRO A 46 26.96 -12.86 5.76
CA PRO A 46 25.64 -13.22 6.25
C PRO A 46 25.03 -14.33 5.39
N THR A 47 24.41 -15.32 6.05
CA THR A 47 23.60 -16.35 5.40
C THR A 47 22.14 -15.91 5.28
N LEU A 48 21.49 -16.28 4.19
CA LEU A 48 20.08 -15.95 3.95
C LEU A 48 19.20 -16.82 4.87
N LEU A 49 18.66 -16.24 5.93
CA LEU A 49 17.71 -16.90 6.82
C LEU A 49 16.30 -16.86 6.24
N SER A 50 15.52 -17.92 6.43
CA SER A 50 14.08 -17.85 6.18
C SER A 50 13.40 -16.90 7.17
N ALA A 51 12.27 -16.29 6.79
CA ALA A 51 11.54 -15.38 7.66
C ALA A 51 11.10 -16.04 8.99
N SER A 52 10.72 -17.33 8.95
CA SER A 52 10.38 -18.11 10.15
C SER A 52 11.59 -18.34 11.04
N ALA A 53 12.74 -18.74 10.46
CA ALA A 53 13.97 -18.93 11.22
C ALA A 53 14.44 -17.63 11.89
N ARG A 54 14.40 -16.50 11.16
CA ARG A 54 14.72 -15.18 11.72
C ARG A 54 13.77 -14.78 12.84
N THR A 55 12.46 -14.99 12.67
CA THR A 55 11.46 -14.69 13.71
C THR A 55 11.69 -15.50 14.98
N THR A 56 11.92 -16.81 14.86
CA THR A 56 12.25 -17.68 15.98
C THR A 56 13.52 -17.21 16.70
N LEU A 57 14.56 -16.84 15.95
CA LEU A 57 15.80 -16.33 16.52
C LEU A 57 15.61 -15.00 17.27
N ILE A 58 14.78 -14.09 16.76
CA ILE A 58 14.45 -12.83 17.45
C ILE A 58 13.67 -13.11 18.75
N GLN A 59 12.70 -14.05 18.71
CA GLN A 59 11.95 -14.45 19.91
C GLN A 59 12.87 -15.07 20.97
N GLN A 60 13.79 -15.95 20.55
CA GLN A 60 14.80 -16.53 21.42
C GLN A 60 15.69 -15.45 22.03
N ALA A 61 16.23 -14.55 21.20
CA ALA A 61 17.02 -13.40 21.67
C ALA A 61 16.26 -12.53 22.66
N GLN A 62 14.96 -12.32 22.47
CA GLN A 62 14.13 -11.56 23.40
C GLN A 62 13.92 -12.29 24.73
N SER A 63 13.81 -13.62 24.70
CA SER A 63 13.76 -14.46 25.91
C SER A 63 15.08 -14.39 26.69
N ASP A 64 16.21 -14.44 25.98
CA ASP A 64 17.57 -14.45 26.55
C ASP A 64 18.08 -13.04 26.93
N ALA A 65 17.29 -12.01 26.66
CA ALA A 65 17.64 -10.61 26.87
C ALA A 65 18.06 -10.27 28.32
N PRO A 66 17.40 -10.79 29.38
CA PRO A 66 17.81 -10.51 30.77
C PRO A 66 19.20 -11.08 31.10
N GLU A 67 19.47 -12.33 30.73
CA GLU A 67 20.77 -12.97 30.94
C GLU A 67 21.87 -12.30 30.11
N THR A 68 21.54 -11.94 28.88
CA THR A 68 22.44 -11.20 27.99
C THR A 68 22.79 -9.84 28.58
N ALA A 69 21.81 -9.11 29.12
CA ALA A 69 22.04 -7.82 29.80
C ALA A 69 23.00 -7.97 30.99
N GLN A 70 22.82 -9.01 31.81
CA GLN A 70 23.71 -9.31 32.93
C GLN A 70 25.13 -9.66 32.46
N ARG A 71 25.25 -10.53 31.45
CA ARG A 71 26.53 -10.98 30.87
C ARG A 71 27.35 -9.82 30.30
N ILE A 72 26.71 -8.83 29.69
CA ILE A 72 27.40 -7.68 29.08
C ILE A 72 27.54 -6.47 30.03
N GLY A 73 27.21 -6.66 31.32
CA GLY A 73 27.43 -5.69 32.39
C GLY A 73 26.49 -4.49 32.35
N LEU A 74 25.24 -4.67 31.91
CA LEU A 74 24.23 -3.60 31.95
C LEU A 74 23.76 -3.34 33.38
N GLY A 75 23.38 -2.09 33.66
CA GLY A 75 22.86 -1.71 34.97
C GLY A 75 21.46 -2.28 35.23
N ALA A 76 21.07 -2.45 36.50
CA ALA A 76 19.78 -3.07 36.88
C ALA A 76 18.51 -2.36 36.35
N LYS A 77 18.63 -1.09 35.94
CA LYS A 77 17.54 -0.32 35.34
C LYS A 77 17.49 -0.47 33.81
N GLU A 78 18.52 -1.04 33.22
CA GLU A 78 18.62 -1.22 31.78
C GLU A 78 18.00 -2.55 31.36
N LYS A 79 17.22 -2.57 30.29
CA LYS A 79 16.71 -3.79 29.68
C LYS A 79 16.96 -3.78 28.17
N LEU A 80 17.11 -4.96 27.59
CA LEU A 80 17.30 -5.15 26.16
C LEU A 80 15.98 -5.54 25.48
N VAL A 81 15.77 -4.99 24.28
CA VAL A 81 14.65 -5.32 23.39
C VAL A 81 15.24 -5.80 22.07
N ALA A 82 15.04 -7.07 21.73
CA ALA A 82 15.58 -7.64 20.51
C ALA A 82 14.87 -7.05 19.28
N ARG A 83 15.66 -6.62 18.29
CA ARG A 83 15.16 -6.03 17.04
C ARG A 83 15.44 -6.90 15.83
N ASP A 84 16.62 -7.50 15.79
CA ASP A 84 17.05 -8.30 14.65
C ASP A 84 18.07 -9.36 15.05
N VAL A 85 18.14 -10.43 14.26
CA VAL A 85 19.19 -11.43 14.28
C VAL A 85 19.68 -11.72 12.85
N VAL A 86 20.99 -11.55 12.65
CA VAL A 86 21.72 -12.00 11.45
C VAL A 86 22.60 -13.19 11.84
N LYS A 87 22.73 -14.15 10.94
CA LYS A 87 23.62 -15.30 11.10
C LYS A 87 24.59 -15.34 9.94
N ASP A 88 25.85 -15.63 10.23
CA ASP A 88 26.91 -15.76 9.24
C ASP A 88 27.10 -17.22 8.79
N VAL A 89 27.79 -17.40 7.67
CA VAL A 89 28.10 -18.71 7.08
C VAL A 89 28.89 -19.61 8.04
N ASP A 90 29.79 -19.05 8.85
CA ASP A 90 30.55 -19.78 9.88
C ASP A 90 29.72 -20.16 11.12
N GLY A 91 28.48 -19.67 11.20
CA GLY A 91 27.55 -19.92 12.28
C GLY A 91 27.58 -18.88 13.40
N THR A 92 28.36 -17.81 13.26
CA THR A 92 28.31 -16.63 14.14
C THR A 92 26.93 -15.97 14.05
N VAL A 93 26.43 -15.48 15.18
CA VAL A 93 25.12 -14.84 15.30
C VAL A 93 25.28 -13.41 15.83
N HIS A 94 24.67 -12.47 15.13
CA HIS A 94 24.67 -11.04 15.45
C HIS A 94 23.27 -10.61 15.84
N THR A 95 23.07 -10.30 17.12
CA THR A 95 21.75 -9.88 17.63
C THR A 95 21.75 -8.39 17.91
N ARG A 96 20.86 -7.65 17.26
CA ARG A 96 20.66 -6.22 17.45
C ARG A 96 19.61 -5.98 18.54
N TYR A 97 19.96 -5.12 19.50
CA TYR A 97 19.09 -4.72 20.59
C TYR A 97 18.93 -3.21 20.68
N GLU A 98 17.70 -2.78 20.95
CA GLU A 98 17.45 -1.50 21.61
C GLU A 98 17.54 -1.63 23.13
N ARG A 99 17.69 -0.49 23.81
CA ARG A 99 17.72 -0.45 25.28
C ARG A 99 16.59 0.40 25.82
N THR A 100 16.12 -0.01 27.00
CA THR A 100 15.34 0.85 27.88
C THR A 100 16.12 1.13 29.16
N TYR A 101 15.82 2.25 29.83
CA TYR A 101 16.32 2.59 31.17
C TYR A 101 15.15 3.01 32.04
N ALA A 102 14.89 2.25 33.11
CA ALA A 102 13.72 2.40 33.98
C ALA A 102 12.39 2.45 33.19
N GLY A 103 12.30 1.65 32.11
CA GLY A 103 11.14 1.59 31.22
C GLY A 103 11.09 2.67 30.13
N LEU A 104 12.00 3.64 30.13
CA LEU A 104 12.08 4.66 29.08
C LEU A 104 12.98 4.20 27.92
N PRO A 105 12.61 4.46 26.65
CA PRO A 105 13.51 4.20 25.51
C PRO A 105 14.83 4.95 25.63
N VAL A 106 15.94 4.34 25.21
CA VAL A 106 17.27 4.98 25.17
C VAL A 106 17.66 5.25 23.71
N LEU A 107 17.62 6.52 23.30
CA LEU A 107 18.01 6.94 21.96
C LEU A 107 19.53 7.06 21.85
N GLY A 108 20.15 6.40 20.86
CA GLY A 108 21.61 6.29 20.73
C GLY A 108 22.26 5.33 21.74
N GLY A 109 21.46 4.48 22.37
CA GLY A 109 21.91 3.48 23.35
C GLY A 109 22.03 2.07 22.81
N ASP A 110 21.62 1.82 21.56
CA ASP A 110 21.54 0.48 20.96
C ASP A 110 22.89 -0.25 20.90
N LEU A 111 22.81 -1.57 20.74
CA LEU A 111 23.99 -2.43 20.69
C LEU A 111 23.75 -3.69 19.86
N VAL A 112 24.85 -4.31 19.44
CA VAL A 112 24.87 -5.61 18.77
C VAL A 112 25.73 -6.56 19.59
N VAL A 113 25.19 -7.74 19.92
CA VAL A 113 25.93 -8.82 20.57
C VAL A 113 26.33 -9.85 19.51
N HIS A 114 27.63 -10.14 19.44
CA HIS A 114 28.21 -11.11 18.52
C HIS A 114 28.49 -12.40 19.29
N THR A 115 27.92 -13.52 18.83
CA THR A 115 27.97 -14.82 19.51
C THR A 115 28.50 -15.87 18.55
N ALA A 116 29.55 -16.58 18.95
CA ALA A 116 30.12 -17.68 18.19
C ALA A 116 29.08 -18.78 17.95
N LYS A 117 29.34 -19.64 16.96
CA LYS A 117 28.57 -20.89 16.75
C LYS A 117 28.46 -21.76 18.02
N SER A 118 29.44 -21.70 18.92
CA SER A 118 29.46 -22.41 20.20
C SER A 118 28.54 -21.80 21.28
N GLY A 119 27.89 -20.66 21.00
CA GLY A 119 27.09 -19.92 21.97
C GLY A 119 27.91 -18.98 22.88
N LYS A 120 29.24 -18.94 22.72
CA LYS A 120 30.10 -18.03 23.48
C LYS A 120 30.00 -16.60 22.91
N ALA A 121 29.85 -15.61 23.78
CA ALA A 121 29.91 -14.21 23.38
C ALA A 121 31.33 -13.85 22.88
N GLU A 122 31.43 -13.34 21.66
CA GLU A 122 32.69 -12.92 21.03
C GLU A 122 32.93 -11.42 21.20
N GLY A 123 31.86 -10.62 21.26
CA GLY A 123 31.98 -9.18 21.43
C GLY A 123 30.64 -8.47 21.53
N VAL A 124 30.69 -7.19 21.91
CA VAL A 124 29.53 -6.30 21.92
C VAL A 124 29.90 -4.99 21.26
N THR A 125 29.23 -4.66 20.18
CA THR A 125 29.29 -3.34 19.55
C THR A 125 28.26 -2.45 20.23
N LYS A 126 28.65 -1.32 20.80
CA LYS A 126 27.76 -0.40 21.53
C LYS A 126 27.74 0.96 20.84
N ALA A 127 26.55 1.54 20.63
CA ALA A 127 26.38 2.91 20.14
C ALA A 127 26.99 3.94 21.10
N THR A 128 26.95 3.67 22.40
CA THR A 128 27.59 4.49 23.43
C THR A 128 28.38 3.64 24.42
N LYS A 129 29.60 4.08 24.74
CA LYS A 129 30.45 3.47 25.77
C LYS A 129 30.10 3.99 27.18
N SER A 130 29.32 5.06 27.27
CA SER A 130 28.85 5.62 28.54
C SER A 130 27.85 4.67 29.21
N ALA A 131 27.97 4.48 30.53
CA ALA A 131 26.92 3.83 31.30
C ALA A 131 25.63 4.66 31.22
N ILE A 132 24.47 4.03 30.98
CA ILE A 132 23.21 4.75 30.94
C ILE A 132 22.80 5.03 32.37
N LYS A 133 23.16 6.20 32.86
CA LYS A 133 22.84 6.68 34.19
C LYS A 133 22.49 8.15 34.12
N VAL A 134 21.25 8.47 34.48
CA VAL A 134 20.75 9.85 34.52
C VAL A 134 20.68 10.34 35.95
N ALA A 135 20.88 11.64 36.16
CA ALA A 135 20.84 12.26 37.48
C ALA A 135 19.44 12.21 38.12
N SER A 136 18.39 12.30 37.29
CA SER A 136 17.00 12.29 37.72
C SER A 136 16.10 11.76 36.60
N LEU A 137 15.04 11.04 36.96
CA LEU A 137 13.93 10.68 36.06
C LEU A 137 12.74 11.65 36.18
N LYS A 138 12.85 12.65 37.05
CA LYS A 138 11.88 13.74 37.20
C LYS A 138 12.29 14.90 36.26
N PRO A 139 11.47 15.20 35.24
CA PRO A 139 11.72 16.34 34.37
C PRO A 139 11.56 17.65 35.15
N GLN A 140 12.37 18.67 34.82
CA GLN A 140 12.26 20.03 35.36
C GLN A 140 11.53 20.98 34.41
N ILE A 141 11.32 20.56 33.16
CA ILE A 141 10.45 21.25 32.21
C ILE A 141 9.17 20.46 31.96
N THR A 142 8.11 21.17 31.59
CA THR A 142 6.84 20.57 31.17
C THR A 142 6.95 20.01 29.74
N PRO A 143 6.18 18.97 29.39
CA PRO A 143 6.03 18.50 28.01
C PRO A 143 5.66 19.64 27.04
N ALA A 144 4.72 20.50 27.43
CA ALA A 144 4.31 21.67 26.65
C ALA A 144 5.47 22.64 26.30
N LYS A 145 6.50 22.74 27.15
CA LYS A 145 7.69 23.55 26.84
C LYS A 145 8.55 22.89 25.76
N ALA A 146 8.70 21.57 25.78
CA ALA A 146 9.38 20.82 24.73
C ALA A 146 8.59 20.88 23.40
N GLU A 147 7.27 20.71 23.46
CA GLU A 147 6.36 20.83 22.31
C GLU A 147 6.47 22.19 21.62
N LYS A 148 6.44 23.28 22.41
CA LYS A 148 6.61 24.65 21.87
C LYS A 148 7.97 24.84 21.20
N GLN A 149 9.04 24.28 21.77
CA GLN A 149 10.38 24.35 21.16
C GLN A 149 10.42 23.58 19.83
N ALA A 150 9.82 22.38 19.79
CA ALA A 150 9.80 21.55 18.61
C ALA A 150 9.00 22.20 17.47
N VAL A 151 7.81 22.75 17.76
CA VAL A 151 7.01 23.52 16.78
C VAL A 151 7.78 24.75 16.29
N GLY A 152 8.53 25.41 17.18
CA GLY A 152 9.43 26.50 16.81
C GLY A 152 10.51 26.07 15.82
N ALA A 153 11.18 24.94 16.08
CA ALA A 153 12.19 24.38 15.19
C ALA A 153 11.59 24.02 13.82
N ALA A 154 10.42 23.38 13.79
CA ALA A 154 9.74 23.02 12.55
C ALA A 154 9.35 24.25 11.71
N LYS A 155 8.91 25.35 12.35
CA LYS A 155 8.65 26.62 11.66
C LYS A 155 9.92 27.27 11.09
N THR A 156 11.04 27.18 11.80
CA THR A 156 12.34 27.66 11.28
C THR A 156 12.77 26.89 10.03
N LEU A 157 12.39 25.61 9.94
CA LEU A 157 12.60 24.76 8.76
C LEU A 157 11.52 24.92 7.68
N GLY A 158 10.72 26.00 7.71
CA GLY A 158 9.76 26.34 6.65
C GLY A 158 8.39 25.68 6.77
N SER A 159 8.11 24.95 7.85
CA SER A 159 6.87 24.17 7.92
C SER A 159 5.62 25.03 8.21
N ALA A 160 4.64 24.99 7.29
CA ALA A 160 3.51 25.93 7.21
C ALA A 160 2.30 25.58 8.11
N LYS A 161 2.14 24.32 8.50
CA LYS A 161 1.08 23.83 9.41
C LYS A 161 1.67 22.83 10.39
N THR A 162 2.13 23.29 11.55
CA THR A 162 2.85 22.43 12.51
C THR A 162 2.13 22.32 13.84
N GLU A 163 1.86 21.08 14.24
CA GLU A 163 1.38 20.73 15.57
C GLU A 163 2.26 19.62 16.15
N ALA A 164 2.54 19.70 17.44
CA ALA A 164 3.28 18.66 18.14
C ALA A 164 2.34 17.50 18.48
N ASP A 165 2.74 16.28 18.11
CA ASP A 165 2.05 15.03 18.47
C ASP A 165 2.58 14.50 19.81
N GLY A 166 2.52 15.37 20.82
CA GLY A 166 2.97 15.10 22.18
C GLY A 166 4.48 14.99 22.38
N ALA A 167 4.90 15.14 23.65
CA ALA A 167 6.28 14.94 24.08
C ALA A 167 6.41 13.72 25.01
N ARG A 168 7.04 12.65 24.51
CA ARG A 168 7.31 11.43 25.31
C ARG A 168 8.66 11.49 26.00
N LYS A 169 8.78 10.90 27.19
CA LYS A 169 10.06 10.82 27.92
C LYS A 169 10.96 9.74 27.32
N VAL A 170 12.22 10.09 27.10
CA VAL A 170 13.28 9.19 26.63
C VAL A 170 14.57 9.43 27.41
N ILE A 171 15.53 8.52 27.32
CA ILE A 171 16.91 8.80 27.69
C ILE A 171 17.68 9.11 26.41
N TRP A 172 18.25 10.31 26.32
CA TRP A 172 19.17 10.66 25.24
C TRP A 172 20.57 10.16 25.59
N ALA A 173 21.16 9.34 24.72
CA ALA A 173 22.53 8.84 24.85
C ALA A 173 23.33 8.92 23.53
N GLY A 174 22.78 9.58 22.50
CA GLY A 174 23.43 9.74 21.19
C GLY A 174 24.63 10.70 21.19
N SER A 175 24.75 11.56 22.21
CA SER A 175 25.93 12.41 22.41
C SER A 175 26.09 12.79 23.88
N GLY A 176 27.34 13.05 24.29
CA GLY A 176 27.65 13.49 25.65
C GLY A 176 27.30 12.47 26.74
N LYS A 177 26.98 12.97 27.94
CA LYS A 177 26.53 12.14 29.06
C LYS A 177 25.03 11.84 28.91
N PRO A 178 24.57 10.60 29.17
CA PRO A 178 23.14 10.29 29.10
C PRO A 178 22.29 11.18 30.00
N VAL A 179 21.18 11.68 29.47
CA VAL A 179 20.24 12.57 30.17
C VAL A 179 18.80 12.17 29.94
N LEU A 180 17.92 12.53 30.88
CA LEU A 180 16.48 12.47 30.64
C LEU A 180 16.12 13.56 29.63
N ALA A 181 15.38 13.19 28.60
CA ALA A 181 14.92 14.10 27.55
C ALA A 181 13.44 13.87 27.24
N TYR A 182 12.85 14.84 26.54
CA TYR A 182 11.62 14.66 25.79
C TYR A 182 11.96 14.46 24.32
N GLU A 183 11.35 13.49 23.68
CA GLU A 183 11.23 13.43 22.24
C GLU A 183 9.85 13.97 21.87
N THR A 184 9.83 15.03 21.08
CA THR A 184 8.61 15.60 20.51
C THR A 184 8.60 15.34 19.02
N ILE A 185 7.52 14.81 18.49
CA ILE A 185 7.30 14.66 17.06
C ILE A 185 6.43 15.82 16.61
N VAL A 186 6.86 16.56 15.57
CA VAL A 186 6.07 17.62 14.97
C VAL A 186 5.66 17.20 13.58
N GLY A 187 4.35 16.99 13.43
CA GLY A 187 3.71 16.76 12.14
C GLY A 187 3.56 18.06 11.35
N GLY A 188 3.24 17.97 10.07
CA GLY A 188 2.85 19.14 9.29
C GLY A 188 3.12 19.02 7.80
N PHE A 189 3.33 20.16 7.15
CA PHE A 189 3.84 20.24 5.78
C PHE A 189 5.06 21.15 5.73
N GLN A 190 6.10 20.74 5.01
CA GLN A 190 7.23 21.58 4.60
C GLN A 190 6.75 22.67 3.61
N ASP A 191 7.63 23.59 3.25
CA ASP A 191 7.32 24.73 2.37
C ASP A 191 6.92 24.32 0.94
N ASP A 192 7.44 23.19 0.47
CA ASP A 192 7.10 22.53 -0.79
C ASP A 192 5.79 21.70 -0.75
N GLY A 193 5.15 21.60 0.42
CA GLY A 193 3.94 20.79 0.62
C GLY A 193 4.19 19.34 1.03
N THR A 194 5.43 18.91 1.20
CA THR A 194 5.81 17.57 1.71
C THR A 194 5.36 17.41 3.16
N PRO A 195 4.76 16.29 3.60
CA PRO A 195 4.43 16.15 5.01
C PRO A 195 5.69 16.04 5.89
N ASN A 196 5.66 16.68 7.06
CA ASN A 196 6.76 16.80 8.02
C ASN A 196 6.60 15.77 9.16
N GLN A 197 7.70 15.17 9.62
CA GLN A 197 7.77 14.41 10.88
C GLN A 197 9.10 14.74 11.56
N LEU A 198 9.21 15.97 12.05
CA LEU A 198 10.41 16.42 12.73
C LEU A 198 10.44 15.88 14.16
N HIS A 199 11.43 15.04 14.45
CA HIS A 199 11.74 14.61 15.81
C HIS A 199 12.68 15.62 16.45
N VAL A 200 12.28 16.20 17.58
CA VAL A 200 13.10 17.13 18.36
C VAL A 200 13.33 16.56 19.75
N ILE A 201 14.61 16.36 20.09
CA ILE A 201 15.04 15.87 21.40
C ILE A 201 15.39 17.05 22.28
N THR A 202 14.65 17.25 23.37
CA THR A 202 14.83 18.35 24.31
C THR A 202 15.28 17.83 25.67
N ASP A 203 16.38 18.34 26.20
CA ASP A 203 16.84 18.04 27.55
C ASP A 203 15.76 18.37 28.58
N ALA A 204 15.32 17.38 29.35
CA ALA A 204 14.17 17.52 30.23
C ALA A 204 14.49 18.30 31.53
N ALA A 205 15.76 18.60 31.80
CA ALA A 205 16.19 19.40 32.94
C ALA A 205 16.36 20.88 32.57
N THR A 206 16.90 21.16 31.38
CA THR A 206 17.30 22.51 30.97
C THR A 206 16.38 23.12 29.90
N GLY A 207 15.71 22.30 29.10
CA GLY A 207 14.99 22.75 27.91
C GLY A 207 15.88 23.02 26.70
N LYS A 208 17.15 22.62 26.73
CA LYS A 208 18.06 22.74 25.59
C LYS A 208 17.71 21.69 24.52
N LYS A 209 17.65 22.09 23.24
CA LYS A 209 17.58 21.15 22.12
C LYS A 209 18.90 20.36 22.04
N LEU A 210 18.81 19.04 22.15
CA LEU A 210 19.93 18.10 22.12
C LEU A 210 20.20 17.58 20.71
N TYR A 211 19.11 17.32 19.97
CA TYR A 211 19.17 16.76 18.64
C TYR A 211 17.85 17.02 17.90
N GLU A 212 17.89 17.01 16.57
CA GLU A 212 16.70 16.97 15.74
C GLU A 212 16.98 16.19 14.46
N TYR A 213 15.96 15.53 13.91
CA TYR A 213 16.04 14.86 12.62
C TYR A 213 14.65 14.77 11.96
N GLN A 214 14.63 14.72 10.63
CA GLN A 214 13.42 14.44 9.87
C GLN A 214 13.20 12.93 9.80
N GLY A 215 12.00 12.48 10.20
CA GLY A 215 11.62 11.07 10.16
C GLY A 215 11.09 10.62 8.79
N ILE A 216 10.65 11.57 7.96
CA ILE A 216 10.19 11.36 6.59
C ILE A 216 11.17 12.01 5.64
N GLU A 217 11.56 11.26 4.62
CA GLU A 217 12.35 11.72 3.50
C GLU A 217 11.48 11.75 2.25
N THR A 218 11.88 12.56 1.27
CA THR A 218 11.19 12.68 -0.01
C THR A 218 12.04 12.05 -1.11
N GLY A 219 11.76 10.78 -1.38
CA GLY A 219 12.36 10.06 -2.48
C GLY A 219 11.80 10.51 -3.83
N THR A 220 12.59 10.28 -4.87
CA THR A 220 12.16 10.46 -6.26
C THR A 220 11.81 9.12 -6.86
N GLY A 221 10.53 8.90 -7.19
CA GLY A 221 10.07 7.72 -7.90
C GLY A 221 10.09 7.91 -9.40
N LYS A 222 10.84 7.09 -10.13
CA LYS A 222 10.74 6.96 -11.59
C LYS A 222 9.79 5.82 -11.89
N THR A 223 8.52 6.18 -12.07
CA THR A 223 7.40 5.24 -12.24
C THR A 223 7.23 4.87 -13.72
N LEU A 224 6.57 3.74 -14.01
CA LEU A 224 6.29 3.33 -15.38
C LEU A 224 5.14 4.15 -15.97
N TYR A 225 4.10 4.43 -15.18
CA TYR A 225 2.84 4.99 -15.70
C TYR A 225 2.61 6.47 -15.35
N SER A 226 3.22 6.96 -14.26
CA SER A 226 3.00 8.32 -13.76
C SER A 226 4.20 9.27 -13.97
N GLY A 227 5.22 8.84 -14.72
CA GLY A 227 6.44 9.62 -14.91
C GLY A 227 7.29 9.71 -13.64
N THR A 228 7.92 10.87 -13.41
CA THR A 228 8.70 11.11 -12.19
C THR A 228 7.82 11.74 -11.12
N VAL A 229 7.74 11.10 -9.95
CA VAL A 229 6.87 11.50 -8.84
C VAL A 229 7.65 11.61 -7.54
N SER A 230 7.07 12.31 -6.57
CA SER A 230 7.56 12.36 -5.19
C SER A 230 7.00 11.18 -4.40
N LEU A 231 7.87 10.50 -3.65
CA LEU A 231 7.52 9.39 -2.77
C LEU A 231 7.94 9.71 -1.35
N ASN A 232 7.04 9.52 -0.39
CA ASN A 232 7.42 9.57 1.01
C ASN A 232 8.12 8.28 1.42
N THR A 233 9.31 8.42 1.98
CA THR A 233 10.15 7.32 2.43
C THR A 233 10.62 7.54 3.86
N THR A 234 11.21 6.52 4.46
CA THR A 234 11.75 6.58 5.82
C THR A 234 13.23 6.22 5.79
N LEU A 235 14.11 7.10 6.24
CA LEU A 235 15.53 6.77 6.43
C LEU A 235 15.70 5.79 7.60
N SER A 236 16.40 4.68 7.35
CA SER A 236 16.69 3.66 8.34
C SER A 236 18.14 3.19 8.23
N GLY A 237 18.97 3.59 9.19
CA GLY A 237 20.41 3.39 9.12
C GLY A 237 21.02 4.25 7.99
N SER A 238 21.60 3.60 6.99
CA SER A 238 22.19 4.26 5.81
C SER A 238 21.40 4.02 4.52
N THR A 239 20.15 3.56 4.64
CA THR A 239 19.28 3.23 3.49
C THR A 239 17.88 3.80 3.73
N TYR A 240 17.21 4.16 2.66
CA TYR A 240 15.81 4.59 2.63
C TYR A 240 14.91 3.38 2.53
N GLN A 241 13.75 3.41 3.19
CA GLN A 241 12.71 2.39 3.09
C GLN A 241 11.49 2.98 2.40
N LEU A 242 10.88 2.22 1.49
CA LEU A 242 9.65 2.62 0.81
C LEU A 242 8.45 2.46 1.77
N SER A 243 8.41 3.38 2.72
CA SER A 243 7.56 3.42 3.89
C SER A 243 7.08 4.86 4.11
N ASP A 244 5.79 5.09 3.89
CA ASP A 244 5.15 6.39 4.04
C ASP A 244 4.50 6.52 5.42
N GLY A 245 5.19 7.21 6.34
CA GLY A 245 4.69 7.51 7.69
C GLY A 245 3.49 8.47 7.74
N THR A 246 3.16 9.15 6.64
CA THR A 246 2.20 10.27 6.59
C THR A 246 0.78 9.82 6.23
N ARG A 247 0.68 8.66 5.57
CA ARG A 247 -0.57 8.05 5.09
C ARG A 247 -0.84 6.74 5.81
N GLY A 248 -0.79 6.80 7.14
CA GLY A 248 -1.10 5.68 8.02
C GLY A 248 -0.02 4.58 8.04
N GLY A 249 1.21 4.88 7.62
CA GLY A 249 2.33 3.93 7.66
C GLY A 249 2.34 2.94 6.50
N HIS A 250 1.88 3.34 5.30
CA HIS A 250 1.87 2.48 4.12
C HIS A 250 3.28 2.01 3.78
N LYS A 251 3.42 0.76 3.32
CA LYS A 251 4.70 0.15 2.96
C LYS A 251 4.57 -0.63 1.68
N THR A 252 5.66 -0.69 0.91
CA THR A 252 5.70 -1.46 -0.34
C THR A 252 6.72 -2.58 -0.24
N TYR A 253 6.27 -3.81 -0.50
CA TYR A 253 7.06 -5.03 -0.35
C TYR A 253 7.33 -5.71 -1.69
N ASN A 254 8.51 -6.30 -1.80
CA ASN A 254 8.93 -7.15 -2.89
C ASN A 254 8.55 -8.61 -2.62
N LYS A 255 7.79 -9.21 -3.52
CA LYS A 255 7.46 -10.64 -3.47
C LYS A 255 8.44 -11.54 -4.19
N SER A 256 9.36 -10.98 -4.98
CA SER A 256 10.43 -11.70 -5.68
C SER A 256 9.92 -12.91 -6.46
N HIS A 257 8.83 -12.71 -7.19
CA HIS A 257 8.08 -13.72 -7.95
C HIS A 257 7.53 -14.90 -7.14
N THR A 258 7.46 -14.78 -5.81
CA THR A 258 6.86 -15.78 -4.94
C THR A 258 5.35 -15.55 -4.74
N THR A 259 4.62 -16.62 -4.47
CA THR A 259 3.19 -16.60 -4.13
C THR A 259 2.91 -16.93 -2.66
N SER A 260 3.93 -16.88 -1.80
CA SER A 260 3.76 -17.17 -0.37
C SER A 260 2.82 -16.15 0.31
N SER A 261 2.21 -16.54 1.43
CA SER A 261 1.36 -15.64 2.22
C SER A 261 2.14 -14.57 3.00
N THR A 262 3.47 -14.63 3.04
CA THR A 262 4.28 -13.61 3.70
C THR A 262 4.18 -12.28 2.96
N GLN A 263 4.36 -11.17 3.69
CA GLN A 263 4.30 -9.82 3.11
C GLN A 263 5.35 -9.64 1.99
N GLY A 264 6.52 -10.25 2.15
CA GLY A 264 7.67 -10.07 1.26
C GLY A 264 8.79 -9.33 1.98
N THR A 265 9.75 -8.82 1.21
CA THR A 265 10.87 -8.01 1.72
C THR A 265 10.53 -6.54 1.51
N LEU A 266 10.64 -5.71 2.54
CA LEU A 266 10.41 -4.27 2.40
C LEU A 266 11.43 -3.68 1.41
N PHE A 267 10.97 -2.88 0.47
CA PHE A 267 11.88 -2.20 -0.46
C PHE A 267 12.77 -1.21 0.28
N THR A 268 14.07 -1.28 0.00
CA THR A 268 15.07 -0.34 0.48
C THR A 268 15.87 0.20 -0.68
N ASP A 269 16.35 1.42 -0.53
CA ASP A 269 17.18 2.10 -1.51
C ASP A 269 18.35 2.84 -0.84
N ALA A 270 19.45 3.05 -1.57
CA ALA A 270 20.65 3.67 -1.03
C ALA A 270 20.67 5.20 -1.19
N ASP A 271 20.01 5.75 -2.22
CA ASP A 271 20.06 7.16 -2.60
C ASP A 271 18.69 7.84 -2.68
N ASP A 272 17.61 7.09 -2.39
CA ASP A 272 16.22 7.55 -2.40
C ASP A 272 15.69 7.88 -3.82
N VAL A 273 16.34 7.34 -4.86
CA VAL A 273 15.88 7.39 -6.24
C VAL A 273 15.36 6.02 -6.66
N TRP A 274 14.03 5.87 -6.61
CA TRP A 274 13.36 4.59 -6.77
C TRP A 274 13.05 4.30 -8.24
N GLY A 275 13.61 3.20 -8.74
CA GLY A 275 13.27 2.67 -10.06
C GLY A 275 13.95 3.39 -11.22
N THR A 276 13.65 2.92 -12.42
CA THR A 276 14.27 3.38 -13.67
C THR A 276 13.29 4.12 -14.58
N GLY A 277 11.99 3.99 -14.32
CA GLY A 277 10.92 4.52 -15.18
C GLY A 277 10.70 3.69 -16.44
N THR A 278 11.28 2.48 -16.50
CA THR A 278 11.13 1.56 -17.63
C THR A 278 10.70 0.19 -17.14
N ALA A 279 9.96 -0.52 -17.99
CA ALA A 279 9.56 -1.88 -17.70
C ALA A 279 10.77 -2.80 -17.54
N SER A 280 10.74 -3.67 -16.53
CA SER A 280 11.82 -4.59 -16.19
C SER A 280 11.27 -5.90 -15.65
N SER A 281 11.82 -7.02 -16.12
CA SER A 281 11.51 -8.37 -15.61
C SER A 281 12.30 -8.73 -14.34
N SER A 282 13.19 -7.85 -13.89
CA SER A 282 13.94 -8.06 -12.66
C SER A 282 13.08 -7.72 -11.44
N THR A 283 13.00 -8.65 -10.50
CA THR A 283 12.36 -8.40 -9.19
C THR A 283 13.12 -7.41 -8.31
N THR A 284 14.35 -7.06 -8.66
CA THR A 284 15.13 -6.04 -7.93
C THR A 284 14.94 -4.64 -8.50
N ASP A 285 14.33 -4.52 -9.68
CA ASP A 285 13.93 -3.21 -10.20
C ASP A 285 12.80 -2.65 -9.33
N GLN A 286 12.86 -1.35 -9.05
CA GLN A 286 11.92 -0.70 -8.13
C GLN A 286 10.84 0.11 -8.86
N THR A 287 10.77 0.08 -10.20
CA THR A 287 9.80 0.88 -10.97
C THR A 287 8.37 0.52 -10.59
N ALA A 288 8.01 -0.77 -10.59
CA ALA A 288 6.70 -1.23 -10.15
C ALA A 288 6.42 -0.90 -8.67
N ALA A 289 7.46 -0.91 -7.82
CA ALA A 289 7.33 -0.52 -6.42
C ALA A 289 7.04 0.99 -6.27
N ALA A 290 7.66 1.83 -7.10
CA ALA A 290 7.43 3.26 -7.17
C ALA A 290 6.00 3.57 -7.67
N ASP A 291 5.53 2.87 -8.71
CA ASP A 291 4.13 2.95 -9.17
C ASP A 291 3.15 2.59 -8.03
N ALA A 292 3.34 1.43 -7.39
CA ALA A 292 2.44 0.97 -6.32
C ALA A 292 2.46 1.89 -5.08
N ALA A 293 3.63 2.42 -4.70
CA ALA A 293 3.75 3.39 -3.62
C ALA A 293 3.02 4.70 -3.97
N TYR A 294 3.24 5.23 -5.17
CA TYR A 294 2.57 6.44 -5.63
C TYR A 294 1.06 6.27 -5.73
N GLY A 295 0.57 5.15 -6.30
CA GLY A 295 -0.85 4.83 -6.40
C GLY A 295 -1.54 4.76 -5.03
N ALA A 296 -0.87 4.17 -4.03
CA ALA A 296 -1.37 4.17 -2.65
C ALA A 296 -1.40 5.59 -2.04
N GLN A 297 -0.39 6.42 -2.29
CA GLN A 297 -0.38 7.81 -1.83
C GLN A 297 -1.53 8.62 -2.43
N ALA A 298 -1.67 8.57 -3.76
CA ALA A 298 -2.70 9.28 -4.49
C ALA A 298 -4.10 8.85 -4.07
N THR A 299 -4.31 7.54 -3.87
CA THR A 299 -5.61 7.00 -3.47
C THR A 299 -5.97 7.39 -2.04
N TRP A 300 -5.03 7.30 -1.10
CA TRP A 300 -5.26 7.79 0.26
C TRP A 300 -5.66 9.26 0.28
N ASP A 301 -4.94 10.11 -0.47
CA ASP A 301 -5.21 11.54 -0.52
C ASP A 301 -6.54 11.85 -1.21
N PHE A 302 -6.89 11.12 -2.28
CA PHE A 302 -8.19 11.20 -2.91
C PHE A 302 -9.32 10.93 -1.90
N TYR A 303 -9.26 9.82 -1.16
CA TYR A 303 -10.28 9.49 -0.16
C TYR A 303 -10.36 10.51 0.97
N LYS A 304 -9.20 10.98 1.45
CA LYS A 304 -9.12 11.95 2.54
C LYS A 304 -9.65 13.32 2.13
N ASN A 305 -9.23 13.83 0.97
CA ASN A 305 -9.55 15.19 0.55
C ASN A 305 -10.93 15.28 -0.11
N THR A 306 -11.40 14.20 -0.75
CA THR A 306 -12.73 14.18 -1.38
C THR A 306 -13.81 13.83 -0.37
N PHE A 307 -13.60 12.87 0.53
CA PHE A 307 -14.66 12.34 1.41
C PHE A 307 -14.39 12.52 2.91
N GLY A 308 -13.22 13.04 3.30
CA GLY A 308 -12.83 13.09 4.71
C GLY A 308 -12.47 11.72 5.30
N ARG A 309 -12.28 10.68 4.48
CA ARG A 309 -11.98 9.32 4.96
C ARG A 309 -10.48 9.15 5.21
N SER A 310 -10.10 8.80 6.44
CA SER A 310 -8.71 8.57 6.81
C SER A 310 -8.34 7.09 6.74
N GLY A 311 -7.94 6.63 5.56
CA GLY A 311 -7.56 5.24 5.28
C GLY A 311 -8.72 4.28 5.07
N ILE A 312 -8.40 3.02 4.72
CA ILE A 312 -9.41 2.03 4.32
C ILE A 312 -10.44 1.76 5.42
N LYS A 313 -10.03 1.71 6.69
CA LYS A 313 -10.92 1.52 7.85
C LYS A 313 -11.45 2.82 8.45
N ASN A 314 -11.11 3.96 7.86
CA ASN A 314 -11.37 5.29 8.41
C ASN A 314 -10.80 5.51 9.84
N ASN A 315 -9.68 4.88 10.16
CA ASN A 315 -9.05 4.90 11.48
C ASN A 315 -7.61 5.43 11.47
N GLY A 316 -7.16 6.00 10.35
CA GLY A 316 -5.81 6.51 10.20
C GLY A 316 -4.72 5.45 9.97
N VAL A 317 -5.07 4.18 9.79
CA VAL A 317 -4.12 3.09 9.53
C VAL A 317 -4.10 2.75 8.04
N GLY A 318 -2.88 2.67 7.48
CA GLY A 318 -2.61 2.30 6.09
C GLY A 318 -2.64 0.78 5.86
N ALA A 319 -3.02 0.39 4.65
CA ALA A 319 -2.70 -0.93 4.11
C ALA A 319 -1.22 -0.98 3.69
N TYR A 320 -0.79 -2.09 3.08
CA TYR A 320 0.50 -2.16 2.39
C TYR A 320 0.34 -2.72 0.98
N SER A 321 1.33 -2.48 0.13
CA SER A 321 1.40 -2.97 -1.25
C SER A 321 2.43 -4.08 -1.39
N ARG A 322 2.15 -5.04 -2.27
CA ARG A 322 3.07 -6.11 -2.66
C ARG A 322 3.23 -6.10 -4.18
N VAL A 323 4.46 -5.97 -4.68
CA VAL A 323 4.75 -6.06 -6.13
C VAL A 323 5.65 -7.25 -6.43
N HIS A 324 5.82 -7.59 -7.70
CA HIS A 324 6.51 -8.80 -8.16
C HIS A 324 5.88 -10.08 -7.61
N TYR A 325 4.56 -10.11 -7.50
CA TYR A 325 3.83 -11.29 -7.02
C TYR A 325 3.71 -12.34 -8.12
N GLY A 326 4.16 -13.56 -7.83
CA GLY A 326 4.15 -14.66 -8.79
C GLY A 326 5.05 -14.42 -10.01
N ASN A 327 5.10 -15.39 -10.92
CA ASN A 327 5.89 -15.31 -12.14
C ASN A 327 4.94 -15.20 -13.35
N GLN A 328 5.08 -14.12 -14.12
CA GLN A 328 4.22 -13.72 -15.23
C GLN A 328 2.74 -13.69 -14.83
N TYR A 329 2.48 -13.23 -13.61
CA TYR A 329 1.13 -13.20 -13.06
C TYR A 329 0.38 -12.00 -13.63
N VAL A 330 -0.64 -12.29 -14.43
CA VAL A 330 -1.45 -11.28 -15.13
C VAL A 330 -2.70 -10.95 -14.31
N ASN A 331 -2.49 -10.48 -13.08
CA ASN A 331 -3.57 -9.94 -12.26
C ASN A 331 -3.04 -9.04 -11.12
N ALA A 332 -3.94 -8.22 -10.58
CA ALA A 332 -3.81 -7.52 -9.32
C ALA A 332 -4.99 -7.89 -8.42
N PHE A 333 -4.84 -7.74 -7.10
CA PHE A 333 -5.93 -8.00 -6.16
C PHE A 333 -5.72 -7.34 -4.79
N TRP A 334 -6.85 -6.99 -4.16
CA TRP A 334 -6.99 -6.77 -2.73
C TRP A 334 -7.20 -8.09 -1.97
N ASP A 335 -6.62 -8.18 -0.76
CA ASP A 335 -6.86 -9.30 0.15
C ASP A 335 -7.12 -8.79 1.58
N ASP A 336 -8.35 -9.02 2.06
CA ASP A 336 -8.80 -8.63 3.41
C ASP A 336 -8.02 -9.33 4.53
N SER A 337 -7.52 -10.55 4.29
CA SER A 337 -6.80 -11.35 5.29
C SER A 337 -5.48 -10.70 5.66
N CYS A 338 -4.77 -10.20 4.66
CA CYS A 338 -3.51 -9.50 4.84
C CYS A 338 -3.69 -7.97 4.99
N PHE A 339 -4.86 -7.45 4.63
CA PHE A 339 -5.16 -6.02 4.53
C PHE A 339 -4.21 -5.31 3.57
N CYS A 340 -4.08 -5.85 2.36
CA CYS A 340 -3.04 -5.44 1.42
C CYS A 340 -3.42 -5.55 -0.06
N MET A 341 -2.86 -4.66 -0.89
CA MET A 341 -2.93 -4.73 -2.35
C MET A 341 -1.74 -5.54 -2.89
N THR A 342 -1.97 -6.28 -3.97
CA THR A 342 -0.97 -7.19 -4.55
C THR A 342 -1.00 -7.12 -6.06
N TYR A 343 0.18 -6.97 -6.66
CA TYR A 343 0.34 -6.71 -8.08
C TYR A 343 1.31 -7.73 -8.68
N GLY A 344 0.86 -8.39 -9.74
CA GLY A 344 1.73 -9.17 -10.61
C GLY A 344 2.46 -8.30 -11.63
N ASP A 345 3.51 -8.87 -12.21
CA ASP A 345 4.34 -8.17 -13.22
C ASP A 345 3.82 -8.34 -14.66
N GLY A 346 2.64 -8.94 -14.82
CA GLY A 346 2.00 -9.14 -16.12
C GLY A 346 2.72 -10.12 -17.04
N SER A 347 2.28 -10.17 -18.30
CA SER A 347 2.90 -11.01 -19.32
C SER A 347 4.39 -10.68 -19.44
N GLY A 348 5.26 -11.69 -19.57
CA GLY A 348 6.71 -11.46 -19.69
C GLY A 348 7.41 -10.84 -18.47
N ASN A 349 6.70 -10.63 -17.37
CA ASN A 349 7.14 -9.85 -16.19
C ASN A 349 7.54 -8.39 -16.50
N ASN A 350 7.05 -7.81 -17.60
CA ASN A 350 7.42 -6.45 -18.01
C ASN A 350 6.18 -5.55 -18.20
N HIS A 351 5.04 -5.95 -17.66
CA HIS A 351 3.78 -5.20 -17.70
C HIS A 351 3.12 -5.20 -16.31
N PRO A 352 3.77 -4.60 -15.29
CA PRO A 352 3.26 -4.65 -13.92
C PRO A 352 1.90 -3.97 -13.83
N LEU A 353 0.95 -4.63 -13.16
CA LEU A 353 -0.43 -4.14 -13.06
C LEU A 353 -0.53 -3.09 -11.94
N THR A 354 0.15 -1.95 -12.11
CA THR A 354 0.37 -0.94 -11.06
C THR A 354 -0.02 0.49 -11.49
N SER A 355 -0.81 0.64 -12.57
CA SER A 355 -1.34 1.95 -12.99
C SER A 355 -2.20 2.59 -11.89
N LEU A 356 -2.42 3.91 -11.99
CA LEU A 356 -3.10 4.68 -10.95
C LEU A 356 -4.52 4.20 -10.68
N ASP A 357 -5.28 3.97 -11.74
CA ASP A 357 -6.64 3.43 -11.66
C ASP A 357 -6.68 2.03 -11.05
N VAL A 358 -5.75 1.15 -11.41
CA VAL A 358 -5.63 -0.22 -10.86
C VAL A 358 -5.28 -0.15 -9.38
N ALA A 359 -4.31 0.67 -8.98
CA ALA A 359 -3.98 0.88 -7.57
C ALA A 359 -5.18 1.44 -6.77
N GLY A 360 -5.90 2.41 -7.36
CA GLY A 360 -7.12 2.96 -6.80
C GLY A 360 -8.26 1.94 -6.71
N HIS A 361 -8.40 1.07 -7.71
CA HIS A 361 -9.36 -0.02 -7.80
C HIS A 361 -9.10 -1.03 -6.67
N GLU A 362 -7.87 -1.53 -6.54
CA GLU A 362 -7.54 -2.51 -5.50
C GLU A 362 -7.76 -1.95 -4.09
N MET A 363 -7.32 -0.71 -3.84
CA MET A 363 -7.52 -0.09 -2.53
C MET A 363 -9.01 0.17 -2.24
N SER A 364 -9.82 0.36 -3.27
CA SER A 364 -11.27 0.59 -3.16
C SER A 364 -12.06 -0.69 -2.86
N HIS A 365 -11.58 -1.87 -3.23
CA HIS A 365 -12.12 -3.13 -2.70
C HIS A 365 -12.04 -3.18 -1.17
N GLY A 366 -10.91 -2.75 -0.59
CA GLY A 366 -10.77 -2.63 0.85
C GLY A 366 -11.76 -1.64 1.48
N VAL A 367 -12.04 -0.53 0.81
CA VAL A 367 -13.06 0.42 1.29
C VAL A 367 -14.45 -0.22 1.26
N THR A 368 -14.79 -0.95 0.19
CA THR A 368 -16.03 -1.71 0.08
C THR A 368 -16.16 -2.74 1.20
N SER A 369 -15.11 -3.53 1.47
CA SER A 369 -15.13 -4.57 2.51
C SER A 369 -15.30 -4.00 3.93
N ASN A 370 -14.85 -2.76 4.16
CA ASN A 370 -14.96 -2.05 5.44
C ASN A 370 -16.14 -1.05 5.49
N THR A 371 -17.08 -1.16 4.55
CA THR A 371 -18.31 -0.35 4.52
C THR A 371 -19.53 -1.21 4.17
N ALA A 372 -19.96 -1.25 2.92
CA ALA A 372 -21.13 -2.03 2.48
C ALA A 372 -20.90 -3.54 2.56
N GLY A 373 -19.65 -4.00 2.45
CA GLY A 373 -19.29 -5.41 2.46
C GLY A 373 -19.94 -6.19 1.31
N LEU A 374 -20.05 -5.58 0.12
CA LEU A 374 -20.72 -6.16 -1.05
C LEU A 374 -20.17 -7.55 -1.36
N ASN A 375 -21.05 -8.56 -1.35
CA ASN A 375 -20.68 -9.93 -1.68
C ASN A 375 -20.08 -9.97 -3.09
N TYR A 376 -18.95 -10.65 -3.25
CA TYR A 376 -18.25 -10.77 -4.53
C TYR A 376 -18.89 -11.83 -5.44
N SER A 377 -20.18 -11.71 -5.68
CA SER A 377 -20.98 -12.64 -6.48
C SER A 377 -22.27 -11.99 -6.99
N GLY A 378 -22.70 -12.35 -8.19
CA GLY A 378 -23.92 -11.83 -8.79
C GLY A 378 -23.92 -10.31 -8.92
N GLU A 379 -25.09 -9.68 -8.81
CA GLU A 379 -25.21 -8.21 -8.92
C GLU A 379 -24.44 -7.46 -7.83
N SER A 380 -24.36 -8.01 -6.61
CA SER A 380 -23.55 -7.41 -5.54
C SER A 380 -22.06 -7.42 -5.90
N GLY A 381 -21.59 -8.47 -6.57
CA GLY A 381 -20.22 -8.57 -7.05
C GLY A 381 -19.94 -7.57 -8.19
N GLY A 382 -20.88 -7.43 -9.13
CA GLY A 382 -20.81 -6.38 -10.14
C GLY A 382 -20.76 -4.97 -9.56
N LEU A 383 -21.52 -4.70 -8.51
CA LEU A 383 -21.45 -3.43 -7.78
C LEU A 383 -20.15 -3.26 -7.00
N ASN A 384 -19.53 -4.35 -6.52
CA ASN A 384 -18.22 -4.31 -5.86
C ASN A 384 -17.13 -3.89 -6.87
N GLU A 385 -17.08 -4.58 -8.01
CA GLU A 385 -16.20 -4.24 -9.15
C GLU A 385 -16.40 -2.82 -9.65
N ALA A 386 -17.65 -2.43 -9.92
CA ALA A 386 -17.95 -1.09 -10.41
C ALA A 386 -17.59 0.00 -9.38
N THR A 387 -17.73 -0.29 -8.08
CA THR A 387 -17.30 0.65 -7.04
C THR A 387 -15.80 0.87 -7.10
N SER A 388 -15.02 -0.19 -7.33
CA SER A 388 -13.57 -0.09 -7.48
C SER A 388 -13.18 0.67 -8.74
N ASP A 389 -13.84 0.43 -9.88
CA ASP A 389 -13.64 1.22 -11.12
C ASP A 389 -13.98 2.70 -10.93
N ILE A 390 -15.16 3.00 -10.35
CA ILE A 390 -15.62 4.38 -10.10
C ILE A 390 -14.62 5.18 -9.28
N PHE A 391 -14.07 4.58 -8.22
CA PHE A 391 -13.09 5.26 -7.39
C PHE A 391 -11.68 5.23 -7.97
N GLY A 392 -11.28 4.19 -8.71
CA GLY A 392 -10.04 4.16 -9.50
C GLY A 392 -9.98 5.32 -10.50
N THR A 393 -11.02 5.48 -11.31
CA THR A 393 -11.20 6.65 -12.18
C THR A 393 -11.19 7.97 -11.38
N GLY A 394 -11.84 7.99 -10.20
CA GLY A 394 -11.79 9.14 -9.30
C GLY A 394 -10.37 9.53 -8.88
N VAL A 395 -9.51 8.53 -8.62
CA VAL A 395 -8.10 8.70 -8.25
C VAL A 395 -7.30 9.28 -9.40
N GLU A 396 -7.45 8.80 -10.63
CA GLU A 396 -6.73 9.36 -11.78
C GLU A 396 -7.07 10.83 -12.02
N PHE A 397 -8.36 11.16 -12.01
CA PHE A 397 -8.80 12.54 -12.14
C PHE A 397 -8.34 13.43 -10.98
N TYR A 398 -8.20 12.87 -9.78
CA TYR A 398 -7.67 13.58 -8.62
C TYR A 398 -6.16 13.80 -8.73
N ALA A 399 -5.41 12.77 -9.12
CA ALA A 399 -3.97 12.83 -9.30
C ALA A 399 -3.59 13.80 -10.42
N ASN A 400 -4.44 13.91 -11.45
CA ASN A 400 -4.27 14.83 -12.58
C ASN A 400 -2.85 14.73 -13.18
N SER A 401 -2.39 13.48 -13.33
CA SER A 401 -1.07 13.18 -13.87
C SER A 401 -1.01 13.59 -15.35
N ALA A 402 0.08 14.22 -15.77
CA ALA A 402 0.27 14.53 -17.18
C ALA A 402 0.55 13.28 -18.03
N SER A 403 1.17 12.26 -17.42
CA SER A 403 1.46 10.97 -18.06
C SER A 403 0.23 10.06 -18.13
N ASP A 404 -0.72 10.30 -17.23
CA ASP A 404 -1.96 9.54 -17.09
C ASP A 404 -3.14 10.47 -16.77
N PRO A 405 -3.58 11.28 -17.76
CA PRO A 405 -4.67 12.22 -17.53
C PRO A 405 -5.96 11.45 -17.28
N GLY A 406 -6.65 11.77 -16.18
CA GLY A 406 -7.86 11.03 -15.80
C GLY A 406 -8.87 10.94 -16.93
N ASP A 407 -9.43 9.74 -17.08
CA ASP A 407 -10.38 9.40 -18.11
C ASP A 407 -11.39 8.34 -17.59
N TYR A 408 -12.26 7.82 -18.44
CA TYR A 408 -13.30 6.83 -18.10
C TYR A 408 -13.04 5.46 -18.73
N LEU A 409 -11.78 5.18 -19.03
CA LEU A 409 -11.25 3.88 -19.37
C LEU A 409 -10.69 3.24 -18.10
N ILE A 410 -10.54 1.92 -18.10
CA ILE A 410 -9.94 1.19 -17.00
C ILE A 410 -8.85 0.29 -17.57
N GLY A 411 -7.64 0.38 -17.03
CA GLY A 411 -6.50 -0.45 -17.35
C GLY A 411 -5.88 -0.17 -18.73
N GLU A 412 -6.11 0.99 -19.33
CA GLU A 412 -5.49 1.42 -20.59
C GLU A 412 -3.96 1.49 -20.49
N LYS A 413 -3.40 1.95 -19.37
CA LYS A 413 -1.95 2.00 -19.19
C LYS A 413 -1.28 0.64 -19.07
N ILE A 414 -1.91 -0.32 -18.40
CA ILE A 414 -1.30 -1.65 -18.20
C ILE A 414 -1.29 -2.49 -19.48
N ASN A 415 -2.10 -2.13 -20.49
CA ASN A 415 -2.15 -2.77 -21.80
C ASN A 415 -2.21 -4.31 -21.72
N ILE A 416 -3.10 -4.82 -20.88
CA ILE A 416 -3.22 -6.25 -20.59
C ILE A 416 -3.55 -7.10 -21.84
N ASN A 417 -4.24 -6.50 -22.81
CA ASN A 417 -4.59 -7.12 -24.09
C ASN A 417 -3.43 -7.11 -25.11
N GLY A 418 -2.40 -6.29 -24.88
CA GLY A 418 -1.24 -6.16 -25.76
C GLY A 418 -1.48 -5.36 -27.05
N ASP A 419 -2.69 -4.84 -27.26
CA ASP A 419 -3.10 -4.10 -28.46
C ASP A 419 -3.37 -2.61 -28.22
N GLY A 420 -3.13 -2.13 -26.99
CA GLY A 420 -3.35 -0.76 -26.56
C GLY A 420 -4.79 -0.44 -26.18
N THR A 421 -5.70 -1.43 -26.19
CA THR A 421 -7.07 -1.23 -25.73
C THR A 421 -7.15 -1.30 -24.19
N PRO A 422 -8.03 -0.49 -23.56
CA PRO A 422 -8.33 -0.64 -22.14
C PRO A 422 -8.99 -1.97 -21.83
N LEU A 423 -8.92 -2.36 -20.56
CA LEU A 423 -9.60 -3.54 -20.04
C LEU A 423 -11.13 -3.35 -19.98
N ARG A 424 -11.59 -2.16 -19.57
CA ARG A 424 -13.03 -1.83 -19.51
C ARG A 424 -13.29 -0.39 -19.95
N TYR A 425 -14.55 -0.12 -20.28
CA TYR A 425 -15.05 1.20 -20.68
C TYR A 425 -16.24 1.59 -19.80
N MET A 426 -16.25 2.79 -19.22
CA MET A 426 -17.42 3.23 -18.46
C MET A 426 -18.50 3.88 -19.33
N ASP A 427 -18.18 4.45 -20.49
CA ASP A 427 -19.16 5.16 -21.35
C ASP A 427 -20.08 4.22 -22.14
N LYS A 428 -19.56 3.06 -22.53
CA LYS A 428 -20.25 1.98 -23.24
C LYS A 428 -19.51 0.66 -22.94
N PRO A 429 -19.82 0.03 -21.79
CA PRO A 429 -19.12 -1.17 -21.32
C PRO A 429 -18.90 -2.26 -22.36
N SER A 430 -19.89 -2.53 -23.22
CA SER A 430 -19.83 -3.60 -24.22
C SER A 430 -18.68 -3.45 -25.24
N LYS A 431 -17.99 -2.30 -25.28
CA LYS A 431 -16.79 -2.10 -26.12
C LYS A 431 -15.66 -3.07 -25.77
N ASP A 432 -15.61 -3.59 -24.55
CA ASP A 432 -14.66 -4.64 -24.15
C ASP A 432 -15.05 -6.04 -24.65
N GLY A 433 -16.22 -6.17 -25.27
CA GLY A 433 -16.74 -7.42 -25.84
C GLY A 433 -17.48 -8.34 -24.86
N GLY A 434 -17.60 -7.98 -23.58
CA GLY A 434 -18.24 -8.83 -22.56
C GLY A 434 -19.14 -8.11 -21.55
N SER A 435 -18.83 -6.86 -21.20
CA SER A 435 -19.54 -6.13 -20.17
C SER A 435 -20.95 -5.70 -20.59
N ALA A 436 -21.86 -5.68 -19.62
CA ALA A 436 -23.23 -5.28 -19.85
C ALA A 436 -23.38 -3.75 -19.86
N ASP A 437 -23.85 -3.19 -20.98
CA ASP A 437 -24.21 -1.77 -21.06
C ASP A 437 -25.40 -1.43 -20.13
N TYR A 438 -26.33 -2.36 -19.96
CA TYR A 438 -27.62 -2.13 -19.32
C TYR A 438 -28.03 -3.33 -18.46
N TRP A 439 -28.85 -3.06 -17.44
CA TRP A 439 -29.39 -4.10 -16.58
C TRP A 439 -30.37 -5.01 -17.34
N SER A 440 -30.29 -6.30 -17.03
CA SER A 440 -31.25 -7.33 -17.42
C SER A 440 -31.36 -8.36 -16.30
N SER A 441 -32.42 -9.17 -16.29
CA SER A 441 -32.61 -10.21 -15.27
C SER A 441 -31.51 -11.28 -15.25
N SER A 442 -30.70 -11.37 -16.30
CA SER A 442 -29.57 -12.30 -16.41
C SER A 442 -28.22 -11.67 -16.07
N VAL A 443 -28.14 -10.36 -15.77
CA VAL A 443 -26.85 -9.68 -15.56
C VAL A 443 -26.08 -10.26 -14.37
N GLY A 444 -26.79 -10.70 -13.33
CA GLY A 444 -26.19 -11.38 -12.17
C GLY A 444 -25.61 -12.77 -12.47
N ASN A 445 -25.80 -13.31 -13.68
CA ASN A 445 -25.18 -14.57 -14.09
C ASN A 445 -23.85 -14.36 -14.82
N LEU A 446 -23.51 -13.11 -15.17
CA LEU A 446 -22.21 -12.79 -15.75
C LEU A 446 -21.13 -12.88 -14.67
N ASP A 447 -19.89 -13.04 -15.11
CA ASP A 447 -18.75 -12.76 -14.24
C ASP A 447 -18.86 -11.34 -13.69
N VAL A 448 -18.44 -11.14 -12.43
CA VAL A 448 -18.62 -9.87 -11.73
C VAL A 448 -17.99 -8.71 -12.48
N HIS A 449 -16.84 -8.92 -13.15
CA HIS A 449 -16.14 -7.92 -13.94
C HIS A 449 -16.90 -7.47 -15.20
N TYR A 450 -17.83 -8.28 -15.70
CA TYR A 450 -18.71 -7.92 -16.83
C TYR A 450 -20.06 -7.39 -16.36
N SER A 451 -20.57 -7.92 -15.24
CA SER A 451 -21.81 -7.43 -14.65
C SER A 451 -21.67 -6.00 -14.10
N SER A 452 -20.45 -5.56 -13.76
CA SER A 452 -20.09 -4.22 -13.29
C SER A 452 -20.41 -3.11 -14.30
N GLY A 453 -20.43 -3.45 -15.60
CA GLY A 453 -20.69 -2.51 -16.69
C GLY A 453 -21.92 -1.64 -16.46
N VAL A 454 -22.99 -2.17 -15.86
CA VAL A 454 -24.21 -1.41 -15.59
C VAL A 454 -23.97 -0.24 -14.63
N ALA A 455 -23.21 -0.44 -13.55
CA ALA A 455 -22.90 0.63 -12.61
C ALA A 455 -21.82 1.58 -13.14
N ASN A 456 -20.85 1.06 -13.91
CA ASN A 456 -19.88 1.91 -14.62
C ASN A 456 -20.58 2.87 -15.58
N HIS A 457 -21.52 2.36 -16.37
CA HIS A 457 -22.32 3.13 -17.30
C HIS A 457 -23.25 4.12 -16.61
N PHE A 458 -23.91 3.70 -15.52
CA PHE A 458 -24.68 4.61 -14.68
C PHE A 458 -23.81 5.79 -14.19
N PHE A 459 -22.61 5.51 -13.70
CA PHE A 459 -21.72 6.54 -13.15
C PHE A 459 -21.23 7.50 -14.23
N TYR A 460 -20.89 7.01 -15.43
CA TYR A 460 -20.55 7.85 -16.56
C TYR A 460 -21.73 8.76 -16.93
N LEU A 461 -22.94 8.20 -17.10
CA LEU A 461 -24.14 8.98 -17.45
C LEU A 461 -24.46 10.04 -16.38
N LEU A 462 -24.35 9.69 -15.10
CA LEU A 462 -24.56 10.63 -14.00
C LEU A 462 -23.51 11.75 -14.00
N SER A 463 -22.24 11.42 -14.29
CA SER A 463 -21.14 12.38 -14.25
C SER A 463 -21.14 13.31 -15.46
N GLU A 464 -21.22 12.73 -16.66
CA GLU A 464 -20.90 13.40 -17.92
C GLU A 464 -22.09 13.63 -18.84
N GLY A 465 -23.18 12.87 -18.64
CA GLY A 465 -24.36 12.84 -19.50
C GLY A 465 -24.25 11.85 -20.66
N SER A 466 -25.37 11.64 -21.36
CA SER A 466 -25.43 10.81 -22.56
C SER A 466 -24.93 11.55 -23.81
N GLY A 467 -24.51 10.81 -24.83
CA GLY A 467 -24.12 11.32 -26.14
C GLY A 467 -22.61 11.54 -26.28
N ALA A 468 -22.23 12.24 -27.35
CA ALA A 468 -20.83 12.46 -27.70
C ALA A 468 -20.16 13.51 -26.80
N LYS A 469 -18.98 13.18 -26.26
CA LYS A 469 -18.18 14.09 -25.44
C LYS A 469 -16.70 13.77 -25.56
N THR A 470 -15.85 14.78 -25.49
CA THR A 470 -14.39 14.59 -25.38
C THR A 470 -13.93 15.10 -24.03
N ILE A 471 -13.23 14.25 -23.27
CA ILE A 471 -12.69 14.57 -21.94
C ILE A 471 -11.22 14.20 -21.97
N ASN A 472 -10.35 15.16 -21.65
CA ASN A 472 -8.89 14.98 -21.61
C ASN A 472 -8.30 14.30 -22.87
N GLY A 473 -8.89 14.55 -24.04
CA GLY A 473 -8.45 13.98 -25.32
C GLY A 473 -9.08 12.64 -25.69
N VAL A 474 -9.80 11.98 -24.78
CA VAL A 474 -10.53 10.73 -25.05
C VAL A 474 -11.95 11.05 -25.53
N SER A 475 -12.36 10.42 -26.63
CA SER A 475 -13.69 10.60 -27.22
C SER A 475 -14.65 9.50 -26.76
N TYR A 476 -15.78 9.92 -26.22
CA TYR A 476 -16.85 9.09 -25.70
C TYR A 476 -18.13 9.32 -26.49
N ASN A 477 -19.00 8.29 -26.53
CA ASN A 477 -20.34 8.42 -27.06
C ASN A 477 -21.27 7.43 -26.35
N SER A 478 -21.86 7.89 -25.24
CA SER A 478 -22.59 7.06 -24.30
C SER A 478 -24.09 6.99 -24.63
N PRO A 479 -24.63 5.81 -24.96
CA PRO A 479 -26.06 5.63 -25.25
C PRO A 479 -26.89 5.46 -23.97
N THR A 480 -28.22 5.50 -24.11
CA THR A 480 -29.15 5.06 -23.05
C THR A 480 -30.05 3.94 -23.58
N SER A 481 -30.44 3.00 -22.71
CA SER A 481 -31.26 1.84 -23.06
C SER A 481 -32.63 2.21 -23.63
N ASN A 482 -33.14 3.39 -23.25
CA ASN A 482 -34.46 3.90 -23.60
C ASN A 482 -34.41 5.06 -24.61
N GLY A 483 -33.24 5.41 -25.14
CA GLY A 483 -33.06 6.53 -26.07
C GLY A 483 -33.27 7.92 -25.45
N SER A 484 -33.39 8.02 -24.13
CA SER A 484 -33.51 9.31 -23.44
C SER A 484 -32.17 10.05 -23.36
N THR A 485 -32.24 11.37 -23.21
CA THR A 485 -31.05 12.20 -22.95
C THR A 485 -30.87 12.36 -21.44
N VAL A 486 -29.67 12.09 -20.94
CA VAL A 486 -29.26 12.33 -19.55
C VAL A 486 -28.32 13.53 -19.51
N THR A 487 -28.64 14.53 -18.70
CA THR A 487 -27.72 15.64 -18.39
C THR A 487 -26.90 15.29 -17.16
N GLY A 488 -25.57 15.25 -17.31
CA GLY A 488 -24.65 14.95 -16.21
C GLY A 488 -24.60 16.07 -15.15
N ILE A 489 -24.36 15.68 -13.89
CA ILE A 489 -24.24 16.60 -12.75
C ILE A 489 -22.79 16.93 -12.38
N GLY A 490 -21.84 16.39 -13.15
CA GLY A 490 -20.42 16.50 -12.90
C GLY A 490 -19.89 15.41 -11.96
N ARG A 491 -18.70 14.91 -12.27
CA ARG A 491 -18.00 13.84 -11.55
C ARG A 491 -17.89 14.06 -10.04
N ALA A 492 -17.58 15.28 -9.60
CA ALA A 492 -17.42 15.58 -8.17
C ALA A 492 -18.69 15.27 -7.36
N LYS A 493 -19.88 15.64 -7.88
CA LYS A 493 -21.16 15.32 -7.21
C LYS A 493 -21.50 13.84 -7.33
N ALA A 494 -21.25 13.23 -8.49
CA ALA A 494 -21.48 11.80 -8.71
C ALA A 494 -20.67 10.93 -7.72
N LEU A 495 -19.39 11.26 -7.50
CA LEU A 495 -18.52 10.61 -6.51
C LEU A 495 -19.07 10.75 -5.08
N GLN A 496 -19.53 11.94 -4.68
CA GLN A 496 -20.13 12.14 -3.35
C GLN A 496 -21.40 11.29 -3.15
N ILE A 497 -22.26 11.21 -4.18
CA ILE A 497 -23.47 10.40 -4.14
C ILE A 497 -23.13 8.91 -4.03
N TRP A 498 -22.21 8.41 -4.86
CA TRP A 498 -21.81 7.00 -4.83
C TRP A 498 -21.17 6.63 -3.49
N TYR A 499 -20.24 7.45 -2.98
CA TYR A 499 -19.61 7.25 -1.68
C TYR A 499 -20.61 7.25 -0.54
N LYS A 500 -21.55 8.21 -0.52
CA LYS A 500 -22.61 8.28 0.50
C LYS A 500 -23.54 7.06 0.41
N ALA A 501 -23.88 6.60 -0.78
CA ALA A 501 -24.66 5.40 -1.01
C ALA A 501 -23.95 4.15 -0.45
N LEU A 502 -22.70 3.93 -0.84
CA LEU A 502 -21.87 2.81 -0.40
C LEU A 502 -21.74 2.77 1.12
N THR A 503 -21.41 3.89 1.75
CA THR A 503 -21.04 3.93 3.17
C THR A 503 -22.22 3.99 4.14
N THR A 504 -23.41 4.37 3.68
CA THR A 504 -24.59 4.61 4.56
C THR A 504 -25.80 3.73 4.22
N TYR A 505 -25.98 3.36 2.94
CA TYR A 505 -27.25 2.79 2.47
C TYR A 505 -27.12 1.42 1.80
N MET A 506 -25.92 1.06 1.31
CA MET A 506 -25.67 -0.26 0.74
C MET A 506 -25.31 -1.28 1.84
N THR A 507 -25.55 -2.55 1.54
CA THR A 507 -25.30 -3.71 2.41
C THR A 507 -24.71 -4.84 1.57
N SER A 508 -24.29 -5.94 2.19
CA SER A 508 -23.59 -7.01 1.50
C SER A 508 -24.36 -7.68 0.36
N THR A 509 -25.70 -7.64 0.41
CA THR A 509 -26.59 -8.22 -0.60
C THR A 509 -27.27 -7.17 -1.49
N THR A 510 -26.78 -5.93 -1.52
CA THR A 510 -27.32 -4.90 -2.40
C THR A 510 -27.21 -5.34 -3.86
N ASN A 511 -28.34 -5.35 -4.57
CA ASN A 511 -28.44 -5.60 -6.00
C ASN A 511 -28.67 -4.27 -6.76
N TYR A 512 -28.78 -4.28 -8.09
CA TYR A 512 -28.88 -3.04 -8.88
C TYR A 512 -30.11 -2.19 -8.53
N LYS A 513 -31.27 -2.82 -8.31
CA LYS A 513 -32.49 -2.12 -7.85
C LYS A 513 -32.29 -1.45 -6.48
N ALA A 514 -31.62 -2.14 -5.57
CA ALA A 514 -31.29 -1.58 -4.25
C ALA A 514 -30.21 -0.49 -4.36
N ALA A 515 -29.26 -0.58 -5.28
CA ALA A 515 -28.27 0.46 -5.55
C ALA A 515 -28.91 1.74 -6.10
N ARG A 516 -29.92 1.63 -6.97
CA ARG A 516 -30.78 2.76 -7.37
C ARG A 516 -31.44 3.43 -6.17
N THR A 517 -32.04 2.64 -5.30
CA THR A 517 -32.67 3.17 -4.06
C THR A 517 -31.63 3.85 -3.16
N ALA A 518 -30.47 3.24 -2.95
CA ALA A 518 -29.39 3.76 -2.10
C ALA A 518 -28.82 5.09 -2.62
N THR A 519 -28.61 5.20 -3.92
CA THR A 519 -28.10 6.44 -4.55
C THR A 519 -29.13 7.56 -4.59
N LEU A 520 -30.43 7.25 -4.75
CA LEU A 520 -31.51 8.24 -4.60
C LEU A 520 -31.59 8.76 -3.16
N ASN A 521 -31.50 7.87 -2.16
CA ASN A 521 -31.45 8.27 -0.75
C ASN A 521 -30.21 9.12 -0.45
N ALA A 522 -29.05 8.76 -1.02
CA ALA A 522 -27.83 9.56 -0.91
C ALA A 522 -27.96 10.95 -1.53
N ALA A 523 -28.48 11.04 -2.75
CA ALA A 523 -28.72 12.32 -3.42
C ALA A 523 -29.74 13.17 -2.64
N SER A 524 -30.81 12.56 -2.14
CA SER A 524 -31.80 13.24 -1.30
C SER A 524 -31.18 13.77 -0.01
N ALA A 525 -30.28 13.02 0.63
CA ALA A 525 -29.63 13.45 1.87
C ALA A 525 -28.61 14.58 1.63
N LEU A 526 -27.94 14.59 0.48
CA LEU A 526 -26.93 15.59 0.13
C LEU A 526 -27.51 16.87 -0.47
N TYR A 527 -28.58 16.75 -1.26
CA TYR A 527 -29.09 17.83 -2.13
C TYR A 527 -30.60 18.05 -2.03
N GLY A 528 -31.35 17.19 -1.32
CA GLY A 528 -32.80 17.25 -1.17
C GLY A 528 -33.56 16.38 -2.17
N SER A 529 -34.71 15.84 -1.76
CA SER A 529 -35.58 15.07 -2.66
C SER A 529 -36.10 15.97 -3.79
N GLY A 530 -36.08 15.46 -5.03
CA GLY A 530 -36.54 16.20 -6.21
C GLY A 530 -35.57 17.28 -6.70
N SER A 531 -34.36 17.39 -6.13
CA SER A 531 -33.29 18.26 -6.65
C SER A 531 -32.85 17.82 -8.05
N ALA A 532 -32.07 18.67 -8.73
CA ALA A 532 -31.49 18.32 -10.03
C ALA A 532 -30.62 17.05 -9.94
N GLU A 533 -29.84 16.90 -8.87
CA GLU A 533 -29.02 15.71 -8.60
C GLU A 533 -29.86 14.46 -8.35
N TYR A 534 -30.90 14.57 -7.53
CA TYR A 534 -31.81 13.45 -7.28
C TYR A 534 -32.47 12.96 -8.58
N ASN A 535 -32.96 13.90 -9.39
CA ASN A 535 -33.60 13.59 -10.67
C ASN A 535 -32.59 13.04 -11.69
N ALA A 536 -31.35 13.52 -11.70
CA ALA A 536 -30.29 12.99 -12.55
C ALA A 536 -29.89 11.57 -12.17
N VAL A 537 -29.84 11.23 -10.87
CA VAL A 537 -29.64 9.84 -10.42
C VAL A 537 -30.76 8.94 -10.94
N ALA A 538 -32.02 9.37 -10.82
CA ALA A 538 -33.15 8.60 -11.34
C ALA A 538 -33.05 8.41 -12.87
N ALA A 539 -32.70 9.47 -13.60
CA ALA A 539 -32.55 9.45 -15.05
C ALA A 539 -31.40 8.55 -15.51
N ALA A 540 -30.22 8.64 -14.88
CA ALA A 540 -29.07 7.81 -15.21
C ALA A 540 -29.34 6.32 -14.98
N TRP A 541 -29.98 5.95 -13.87
CA TRP A 541 -30.36 4.55 -13.63
C TRP A 541 -31.39 4.04 -14.65
N SER A 542 -32.38 4.86 -15.00
CA SER A 542 -33.34 4.51 -16.05
C SER A 542 -32.67 4.41 -17.41
N GLY A 543 -31.62 5.20 -17.67
CA GLY A 543 -30.78 5.12 -18.86
C GLY A 543 -29.98 3.82 -18.95
N VAL A 544 -29.75 3.12 -17.84
CA VAL A 544 -29.17 1.77 -17.80
C VAL A 544 -30.18 0.66 -17.47
N ASN A 545 -31.46 0.93 -17.69
CA ASN A 545 -32.56 -0.02 -17.51
C ASN A 545 -32.78 -0.52 -16.06
N VAL A 546 -32.37 0.24 -15.05
CA VAL A 546 -32.69 -0.03 -13.64
C VAL A 546 -33.77 0.95 -13.20
N ASN A 547 -34.99 0.47 -12.92
CA ASN A 547 -36.16 1.31 -12.65
C ASN A 547 -36.73 1.17 -11.24
#